data_AF-A0A6I1F8T8-F1
#
_entry.id   AF-A0A6I1F8T8-F1
#
_cell.length_a   1.000
_cell.length_b   1.000
_cell.length_c   1.000
_cell.angle_alpha   90.00
_cell.angle_beta   90.00
_cell.angle_gamma   90.00
#
_symmetry.space_group_name_H-M   'P 1'
#
loop_
_entity.id
_entity.type
_entity.pdbx_description
1 polymer ?
#
loop_
_entity_poly.entity_id
_entity_poly.type
_entity_poly.pdbx_seq_one_letter_code
_entity_poly.pdbx_strand_id
1 'polypeptide(L)'
;MKINNFGTQGINPYKKVNKVDQTNKSEGTKGTDKVEISSVAKELQQVSQVSGARTEKIEALKKQIQSGTYEVNAQDVAKSIINFYAK
;
A
#
# COMPACT_ATOMS: atom_id res chain seq x y z
N MET A 1 -9.38 48.45 52.35
CA MET A 1 -10.31 47.30 52.35
C MET A 1 -10.46 46.82 50.92
N LYS A 2 -10.15 45.53 50.65
CA LYS A 2 -10.17 44.94 49.31
C LYS A 2 -11.59 44.42 49.01
N ILE A 3 -12.21 44.91 47.95
CA ILE A 3 -13.51 44.42 47.47
C ILE A 3 -13.21 43.42 46.34
N ASN A 4 -13.49 42.14 46.58
CA ASN A 4 -13.38 41.10 45.56
C ASN A 4 -14.68 41.07 44.73
N ASN A 5 -14.58 41.44 43.46
CA ASN A 5 -15.69 41.31 42.52
C ASN A 5 -15.89 39.84 42.15
N PHE A 6 -16.92 39.20 42.70
CA PHE A 6 -17.40 37.90 42.21
C PHE A 6 -18.18 38.13 40.91
N GLY A 7 -17.43 38.31 39.81
CA GLY A 7 -17.97 38.37 38.47
C GLY A 7 -18.82 37.12 38.18
N THR A 8 -19.99 37.34 37.60
CA THR A 8 -21.01 36.36 37.30
C THR A 8 -20.42 35.08 36.69
N GLN A 9 -20.61 33.98 37.41
CA GLN A 9 -20.26 32.64 36.99
C GLN A 9 -20.85 32.32 35.60
N GLY A 10 -19.98 32.16 34.60
CA GLY A 10 -20.09 31.09 33.61
C GLY A 10 -21.36 30.98 32.76
N ILE A 11 -22.10 32.07 32.48
CA ILE A 11 -23.17 32.03 31.47
C ILE A 11 -22.54 32.41 30.12
N ASN A 12 -21.83 31.46 29.51
CA ASN A 12 -21.50 31.53 28.10
C ASN A 12 -22.44 30.57 27.34
N PRO A 13 -23.56 31.05 26.78
CA PRO A 13 -24.57 30.21 26.13
C PRO A 13 -24.03 29.43 24.92
N TYR A 14 -22.89 29.86 24.35
CA TYR A 14 -22.23 29.18 23.25
C TYR A 14 -21.19 28.12 23.68
N LYS A 15 -20.90 27.98 24.98
CA LYS A 15 -19.99 26.90 25.46
C LYS A 15 -20.71 25.59 25.77
N LYS A 16 -22.05 25.54 25.75
CA LYS A 16 -22.83 24.32 25.96
C LYS A 16 -23.15 23.53 24.68
N VAL A 17 -22.85 24.07 23.49
CA VAL A 17 -23.03 23.34 22.22
C VAL A 17 -21.88 22.38 21.91
N ASN A 18 -20.73 22.51 22.58
CA ASN A 18 -19.57 21.63 22.37
C ASN A 18 -19.45 20.49 23.42
N LYS A 19 -20.53 20.21 24.17
CA LYS A 19 -20.57 19.15 25.19
C LYS A 19 -21.53 18.00 24.86
N VAL A 20 -21.90 17.85 23.59
CA VAL A 20 -22.67 16.69 23.09
C VAL A 20 -21.86 15.79 22.16
N ASP A 21 -20.63 16.16 21.78
CA ASP A 21 -19.76 15.33 20.93
C ASP A 21 -18.58 14.67 21.67
N GLN A 22 -18.63 14.57 23.00
CA GLN A 22 -17.64 13.80 23.79
C GLN A 22 -18.13 12.43 24.26
N THR A 23 -19.29 11.96 23.79
CA THR A 23 -19.80 10.61 24.14
C THR A 23 -19.93 9.66 22.97
N ASN A 24 -19.17 9.85 21.88
CA ASN A 24 -18.97 8.82 20.85
C ASN A 24 -17.59 8.92 20.20
N LYS A 25 -16.52 9.00 21.00
CA LYS A 25 -15.25 8.39 20.58
C LYS A 25 -15.27 6.92 21.00
N SER A 26 -16.13 6.16 20.34
CA SER A 26 -15.83 4.77 20.03
C SER A 26 -14.65 4.79 19.05
N GLU A 27 -13.46 5.02 19.59
CA GLU A 27 -12.23 4.62 18.90
C GLU A 27 -12.30 3.10 18.72
N GLY A 28 -12.48 2.66 17.48
CA GLY A 28 -11.93 1.38 17.07
C GLY A 28 -12.85 0.31 16.51
N THR A 29 -14.06 0.62 16.03
CA THR A 29 -14.72 -0.24 15.02
C THR A 29 -15.43 0.59 13.97
N LYS A 30 -14.70 1.51 13.33
CA LYS A 30 -14.91 1.62 11.88
C LYS A 30 -14.59 0.21 11.38
N GLY A 31 -15.60 -0.53 10.91
CA GLY A 31 -15.36 -1.80 10.23
C GLY A 31 -14.26 -1.52 9.21
N THR A 32 -13.06 -2.04 9.49
CA THR A 32 -11.98 -1.90 8.55
C THR A 32 -12.33 -2.92 7.49
N ASP A 33 -12.69 -2.45 6.31
CA ASP A 33 -12.77 -3.31 5.14
C ASP A 33 -11.41 -3.99 5.02
N LYS A 34 -11.35 -5.26 5.41
CA LYS A 34 -10.15 -6.07 5.32
C LYS A 34 -10.22 -6.85 4.03
N VAL A 35 -9.25 -6.60 3.17
CA VAL A 35 -9.00 -7.43 1.98
C VAL A 35 -7.95 -8.47 2.37
N GLU A 36 -8.35 -9.74 2.37
CA GLU A 36 -7.44 -10.86 2.59
C GLU A 36 -7.02 -11.46 1.25
N ILE A 37 -5.73 -11.75 1.09
CA ILE A 37 -5.23 -12.50 -0.06
C ILE A 37 -5.68 -13.95 0.11
N SER A 38 -6.35 -14.51 -0.91
CA SER A 38 -6.85 -15.89 -0.89
C SER A 38 -5.72 -16.90 -0.61
N SER A 39 -6.05 -18.01 0.06
CA SER A 39 -5.11 -19.10 0.31
C SER A 39 -4.46 -19.60 -1.00
N VAL A 40 -5.27 -19.77 -2.04
CA VAL A 40 -4.82 -20.16 -3.39
C VAL A 40 -3.83 -19.14 -3.98
N ALA A 41 -4.08 -17.84 -3.83
CA ALA A 41 -3.15 -16.83 -4.33
C ALA A 41 -1.80 -16.85 -3.59
N LYS A 42 -1.80 -17.15 -2.28
CA LYS A 42 -0.57 -17.33 -1.51
C LYS A 42 0.22 -18.56 -1.96
N GLU A 43 -0.46 -19.66 -2.24
CA GLU A 43 0.17 -20.88 -2.77
C GLU A 43 0.79 -20.63 -4.15
N LEU A 44 0.07 -19.96 -5.05
CA LEU A 44 0.59 -19.58 -6.37
C LEU A 44 1.80 -18.63 -6.28
N GLN A 45 1.80 -17.72 -5.31
CA GLN A 45 2.95 -16.84 -5.05
C GLN A 45 4.18 -17.63 -4.61
N GLN A 46 4.04 -18.71 -3.82
CA GLN A 46 5.18 -19.54 -3.43
C GLN A 46 5.79 -20.29 -4.62
N VAL A 47 4.97 -20.76 -5.56
CA VAL A 47 5.44 -21.39 -6.80
C VAL A 47 6.23 -20.41 -7.70
N SER A 48 6.05 -19.09 -7.51
CA SER A 48 6.79 -18.06 -8.23
C SER A 48 8.23 -17.80 -7.72
N GLN A 49 8.67 -18.49 -6.66
CA GLN A 49 10.08 -18.45 -6.27
C GLN A 49 10.93 -18.92 -7.45
N VAL A 50 11.83 -18.03 -7.88
CA VAL A 50 12.74 -18.13 -9.02
C VAL A 50 13.07 -19.59 -9.35
N SER A 51 12.46 -20.12 -10.41
CA SER A 51 12.70 -21.50 -10.85
C SER A 51 14.17 -21.66 -11.27
N GLY A 52 14.74 -22.86 -11.09
CA GLY A 52 16.10 -23.16 -11.55
C GLY A 52 16.30 -22.90 -13.06
N ALA A 53 15.25 -23.10 -13.85
CA ALA A 53 15.24 -22.74 -15.28
C ALA A 53 15.47 -21.23 -15.51
N ARG A 54 15.03 -20.36 -14.60
CA ARG A 54 15.26 -18.91 -14.67
C ARG A 54 16.71 -18.56 -14.33
N THR A 55 17.34 -19.25 -13.38
CA THR A 55 18.74 -18.99 -13.03
C THR A 55 19.67 -19.38 -14.18
N GLU A 56 19.47 -20.54 -14.81
CA GLU A 56 20.25 -20.97 -15.98
C GLU A 56 20.13 -19.98 -17.14
N LYS A 57 18.91 -19.51 -17.44
CA LYS A 57 18.68 -18.50 -18.48
C LYS A 57 19.40 -17.18 -18.19
N ILE A 58 19.42 -16.74 -16.93
CA ILE A 58 20.12 -15.52 -16.52
C ILE A 58 21.64 -15.68 -16.70
N GLU A 59 22.21 -16.83 -16.32
CA GLU A 59 23.64 -17.09 -16.49
C GLU A 59 24.06 -17.12 -17.96
N ALA A 60 23.27 -17.75 -18.83
CA ALA A 60 23.51 -17.75 -20.28
C ALA A 60 23.52 -16.32 -20.85
N LEU A 61 22.54 -15.50 -20.48
CA LEU A 61 22.48 -14.10 -20.90
C LEU A 61 23.68 -13.28 -20.39
N LYS A 62 24.08 -13.48 -19.13
CA LYS A 62 25.26 -12.81 -18.56
C LYS A 62 26.52 -13.12 -19.37
N LYS A 63 26.73 -14.39 -19.75
CA LYS A 63 27.87 -14.81 -20.59
C LYS A 63 27.84 -14.10 -21.95
N GLN A 64 26.69 -14.06 -22.62
CA GLN A 64 26.53 -13.39 -23.93
C GLN A 64 26.81 -11.88 -23.86
N ILE A 65 26.39 -11.22 -22.77
CA ILE A 65 26.66 -9.79 -22.55
C ILE A 65 28.15 -9.57 -22.32
N GLN A 66 28.79 -10.40 -21.49
CA GLN A 66 30.24 -10.32 -21.23
C GLN A 66 31.08 -10.57 -22.49
N SER A 67 30.66 -11.50 -23.35
CA SER A 67 31.33 -11.76 -24.63
C SER A 67 31.01 -10.72 -25.71
N GLY A 68 30.11 -9.76 -25.45
CA GLY A 68 29.69 -8.75 -26.42
C GLY A 68 28.85 -9.31 -27.57
N THR A 69 28.34 -10.54 -27.46
CA THR A 69 27.55 -11.23 -28.49
C THR A 69 26.04 -11.11 -28.24
N TYR A 70 25.63 -10.36 -27.23
CA TYR A 70 24.21 -10.13 -26.96
C TYR A 70 23.67 -9.05 -27.89
N GLU A 71 22.76 -9.45 -28.78
CA GLU A 71 22.10 -8.54 -29.71
C GLU A 71 20.69 -8.19 -29.22
N VAL A 72 20.37 -6.90 -29.20
CA VAL A 72 19.05 -6.42 -28.82
C VAL A 72 18.13 -6.46 -30.05
N ASN A 73 17.24 -7.45 -30.09
CA ASN A 73 16.24 -7.53 -31.15
C ASN A 73 15.03 -6.63 -30.85
N ALA A 74 14.85 -5.57 -31.65
CA ALA A 74 13.75 -4.61 -31.46
C ALA A 74 12.35 -5.24 -31.65
N GLN A 75 12.21 -6.25 -32.53
CA GLN A 75 10.93 -6.94 -32.73
C GLN A 75 10.54 -7.75 -31.50
N ASP A 76 11.51 -8.44 -30.87
CA ASP A 76 11.28 -9.20 -29.64
C ASP A 76 10.89 -8.29 -28.48
N VAL A 77 11.52 -7.12 -28.37
CA VAL A 77 11.15 -6.09 -27.38
C VAL A 77 9.72 -5.63 -27.60
N ALA A 78 9.35 -5.22 -28.82
CA ALA A 78 7.99 -4.79 -29.13
C ALA A 78 6.96 -5.89 -28.84
N LYS A 79 7.26 -7.14 -29.22
CA LYS A 79 6.42 -8.30 -28.94
C LYS A 79 6.25 -8.54 -27.44
N SER A 80 7.32 -8.37 -26.64
CA SER A 80 7.25 -8.53 -25.18
C SER A 80 6.33 -7.49 -24.53
N ILE A 81 6.38 -6.24 -24.99
CA ILE A 81 5.54 -5.14 -24.49
C ILE A 81 4.08 -5.45 -24.80
N ILE A 82 3.77 -5.82 -26.04
CA ILE A 82 2.42 -6.19 -26.46
C ILE A 82 1.91 -7.39 -25.64
N ASN A 83 2.70 -8.44 -25.51
CA ASN A 83 2.31 -9.64 -24.76
C ASN A 83 2.05 -9.36 -23.28
N PHE A 84 2.73 -8.37 -22.69
CA PHE A 84 2.56 -8.02 -21.28
C PHE A 84 1.32 -7.14 -21.04
N TYR A 85 1.03 -6.20 -21.94
CA TYR A 85 -0.03 -5.20 -21.72
C TYR A 85 -1.33 -5.45 -22.47
N ALA A 86 -1.26 -6.08 -23.64
CA ALA A 86 -2.41 -6.23 -24.55
C ALA A 86 -3.06 -7.62 -24.49
N LYS A 87 -2.62 -8.48 -23.56
CA LYS A 87 -3.14 -9.85 -23.38
C LYS A 87 -3.97 -9.97 -22.11
#